data_AF-A0A813HZZ4-F1
#
_entry.id   AF-A0A813HZZ4-F1
#
_cell.length_a   1.000
_cell.length_b   1.000
_cell.length_c   1.000
_cell.angle_alpha   90.00
_cell.angle_beta   90.00
_cell.angle_gamma   90.00
#
_symmetry.space_group_name_H-M   'P 1'
#
loop_
_entity.id
_entity.type
_entity.pdbx_description
1 polymer ?
#
loop_
_entity_poly.entity_id
_entity_poly.type
_entity_poly.pdbx_seq_one_letter_code
_entity_poly.pdbx_strand_id
1 'polypeptide(L)'
;VALAFGLLTLRSGQAAIHAVTFAQRSKLLTGSPLQAAKTSRGATASVALGDESASDALRLAAEPALSPERRSEWWTEFLLILAGVAISWTALDCALDPGVNIWDPVGLARIALPTALLVAPGAAVAACARLKPLPRSLPLVRDAAQKRDCAVVFVGDSLTQGTLSANILEVLTQQHQDIGDLINFGMNMRPLSEACAGSLLDDAVALKPKHGIVVLLGTNDLIRYAALPALLRQPPDEWLEGYASNLRQVADRLRPGGSVLLASPPPLGEELSSDEGRLGAEMAARVKQVASEAGCKYVPLWETVAQHLEAARRNGVLAPGSRAYSLPESLALLCALPWRLYAGSGTGLSELQAEQGLELTVDLVHYGPRFAEMAAKVYAESLGLPSRRAD
;
A
#
# COMPACT_ATOMS: atom_id res chain seq x y z
N VAL A 1 -8.97 -17.73 -14.78
CA VAL A 1 -8.64 -16.92 -15.97
C VAL A 1 -8.69 -15.44 -15.66
N ALA A 2 -9.82 -14.84 -15.26
CA ALA A 2 -9.89 -13.40 -14.89
C ALA A 2 -8.90 -12.98 -13.78
N LEU A 3 -8.65 -13.83 -12.77
CA LEU A 3 -7.66 -13.59 -11.71
C LEU A 3 -6.21 -13.60 -12.23
N ALA A 4 -5.87 -14.58 -13.05
CA ALA A 4 -4.58 -14.65 -13.73
C ALA A 4 -4.40 -13.45 -14.67
N PHE A 5 -5.49 -12.98 -15.29
CA PHE A 5 -5.52 -11.85 -16.19
C PHE A 5 -5.35 -10.51 -15.47
N GLY A 6 -5.99 -10.30 -14.32
CA GLY A 6 -5.78 -9.14 -13.45
C GLY A 6 -4.34 -9.04 -12.94
N LEU A 7 -3.73 -10.18 -12.58
CA LEU A 7 -2.31 -10.25 -12.19
C LEU A 7 -1.37 -9.99 -13.38
N LEU A 8 -1.75 -10.44 -14.59
CA LEU A 8 -1.01 -10.19 -15.83
C LEU A 8 -1.12 -8.74 -16.31
N THR A 9 -2.28 -8.09 -16.21
CA THR A 9 -2.48 -6.68 -16.55
C THR A 9 -1.80 -5.74 -15.56
N LEU A 10 -1.74 -6.10 -14.27
CA LEU A 10 -0.93 -5.37 -13.28
C LEU A 10 0.57 -5.47 -13.60
N ARG A 11 1.09 -6.67 -13.94
CA ARG A 11 2.50 -6.86 -14.33
C ARG A 11 2.86 -6.19 -15.66
N SER A 12 1.99 -6.27 -16.67
CA SER A 12 2.23 -5.64 -17.98
C SER A 12 2.06 -4.12 -17.93
N GLY A 13 1.15 -3.62 -17.10
CA GLY A 13 1.09 -2.20 -16.72
C GLY A 13 2.39 -1.72 -16.06
N GLN A 14 2.98 -2.52 -15.17
CA GLN A 14 4.28 -2.24 -14.56
C GLN A 14 5.44 -2.28 -15.58
N ALA A 15 5.47 -3.25 -16.50
CA ALA A 15 6.47 -3.31 -17.56
C ALA A 15 6.41 -2.10 -18.51
N ALA A 16 5.21 -1.63 -18.85
CA ALA A 16 5.01 -0.41 -19.62
C ALA A 16 5.49 0.85 -18.87
N ILE A 17 5.32 0.90 -17.54
CA ILE A 17 5.86 1.97 -16.68
C ILE A 17 7.39 1.96 -16.72
N HIS A 18 8.06 0.81 -16.62
CA HIS A 18 9.53 0.74 -16.74
C HIS A 18 10.03 1.25 -18.11
N ALA A 19 9.33 0.92 -19.20
CA ALA A 19 9.68 1.37 -20.55
C ALA A 19 9.50 2.90 -20.73
N VAL A 20 8.40 3.48 -20.24
CA VAL A 20 8.15 4.93 -20.30
C VAL A 20 9.11 5.70 -19.39
N THR A 21 9.43 5.15 -18.22
CA THR A 21 10.37 5.74 -17.25
C THR A 21 11.80 5.76 -17.80
N PHE A 22 12.19 4.72 -18.55
CA PHE A 22 13.48 4.66 -19.25
C PHE A 22 13.55 5.67 -20.40
N ALA A 23 12.48 5.82 -21.19
CA ALA A 23 12.40 6.80 -22.28
C ALA A 23 12.43 8.27 -21.79
N GLN A 24 11.86 8.56 -20.60
CA GLN A 24 11.94 9.89 -19.98
C GLN A 24 13.32 10.21 -19.40
N ARG A 25 14.08 9.21 -18.93
CA ARG A 25 15.48 9.37 -18.48
C ARG A 25 16.41 9.86 -19.60
N SER A 26 16.13 9.50 -20.86
CA SER A 26 16.90 9.94 -22.02
C SER A 26 16.71 11.42 -22.37
N LYS A 27 15.55 12.02 -22.04
CA LYS A 27 15.20 13.40 -22.46
C LYS A 27 15.57 14.48 -21.43
N LEU A 28 15.89 14.11 -20.19
CA LEU A 28 16.15 15.05 -19.09
C LEU A 28 17.63 15.38 -18.87
N LEU A 29 18.55 14.84 -19.68
CA LEU A 29 19.97 15.22 -19.67
C LEU A 29 20.27 16.55 -20.39
N THR A 30 19.24 17.24 -20.92
CA THR A 30 19.38 18.52 -21.62
C THR A 30 18.28 19.50 -21.19
N GLY A 31 18.45 20.21 -20.07
CA GLY A 31 17.51 21.27 -19.68
C GLY A 31 17.96 22.04 -18.43
N SER A 32 18.17 23.35 -18.61
CA SER A 32 18.62 24.32 -17.60
C SER A 32 17.46 24.82 -16.71
N PRO A 33 17.69 25.21 -15.43
CA PRO A 33 16.60 25.54 -14.50
C PRO A 33 16.18 27.02 -14.56
N LEU A 34 14.87 27.26 -14.47
CA LEU A 34 14.25 28.58 -14.30
C LEU A 34 13.72 28.72 -12.87
N GLN A 35 14.07 29.84 -12.24
CA GLN A 35 13.66 30.26 -10.90
C GLN A 35 12.19 30.72 -10.87
N ALA A 36 11.48 30.45 -9.77
CA ALA A 36 10.30 31.22 -9.38
C ALA A 36 10.14 31.30 -7.85
N ALA A 37 9.60 32.43 -7.42
CA ALA A 37 9.82 33.07 -6.12
C ALA A 37 8.79 32.73 -5.03
N LYS A 38 9.20 33.05 -3.79
CA LYS A 38 8.44 33.01 -2.53
C LYS A 38 7.27 34.01 -2.51
N THR A 39 6.15 33.62 -1.91
CA THR A 39 5.31 34.52 -1.10
C THR A 39 4.74 33.79 0.12
N SER A 40 5.10 34.29 1.29
CA SER A 40 4.56 33.95 2.61
C SER A 40 3.33 34.80 2.93
N ARG A 41 2.34 34.24 3.64
CA ARG A 41 1.56 34.97 4.67
C ARG A 41 0.82 33.97 5.56
N GLY A 42 1.02 34.11 6.86
CA GLY A 42 0.37 33.32 7.90
C GLY A 42 -0.97 33.90 8.34
N ALA A 43 -1.72 33.09 9.07
CA ALA A 43 -2.69 33.50 10.06
C ALA A 43 -2.85 32.37 11.08
N THR A 44 -2.41 32.63 12.31
CA THR A 44 -2.64 31.81 13.50
C THR A 44 -4.03 32.11 14.05
N ALA A 45 -4.87 31.08 14.18
CA ALA A 45 -6.06 31.11 15.00
C ALA A 45 -6.06 29.83 15.86
N SER A 46 -5.64 30.00 17.12
CA SER A 46 -5.75 28.99 18.17
C SER A 46 -7.19 28.97 18.67
N VAL A 47 -7.95 27.95 18.27
CA VAL A 47 -9.19 27.57 18.93
C VAL A 47 -8.93 26.20 19.55
N ALA A 48 -9.08 26.13 20.88
CA ALA A 48 -9.07 24.87 21.61
C ALA A 48 -10.30 24.05 21.20
N LEU A 49 -10.13 23.21 20.18
CA LEU A 49 -11.05 22.13 19.85
C LEU A 49 -10.52 20.87 20.50
N GLY A 50 -11.37 20.23 21.31
CA GLY A 50 -11.03 19.02 22.05
C GLY A 50 -10.68 17.83 21.16
N ASP A 51 -10.32 16.73 21.82
CA ASP A 51 -9.80 15.46 21.29
C ASP A 51 -10.49 14.94 19.99
N GLU A 52 -11.79 15.22 19.82
CA GLU A 52 -12.55 14.86 18.60
C GLU A 52 -12.03 15.58 17.34
N SER A 53 -11.65 16.86 17.41
CA SER A 53 -11.15 17.58 16.23
C SER A 53 -9.76 17.13 15.79
N ALA A 54 -8.94 16.66 16.74
CA ALA A 54 -7.63 16.09 16.42
C ALA A 54 -7.78 14.69 15.80
N SER A 55 -8.74 13.90 16.31
CA SER A 55 -9.12 12.61 15.72
C SER A 55 -9.66 12.78 14.30
N ASP A 56 -10.56 13.74 14.06
CA ASP A 56 -11.09 14.01 12.72
C ASP A 56 -10.03 14.50 11.74
N ALA A 57 -9.08 15.33 12.18
CA ALA A 57 -7.96 15.76 11.36
C ALA A 57 -7.05 14.58 10.94
N LEU A 58 -6.77 13.65 11.86
CA LEU A 58 -5.99 12.45 11.59
C LEU A 58 -6.74 11.47 10.67
N ARG A 59 -8.06 11.37 10.83
CA ARG A 59 -8.91 10.55 9.95
C ARG A 59 -8.94 11.11 8.53
N LEU A 60 -9.09 12.42 8.38
CA LEU A 60 -9.01 13.08 7.07
C LEU A 60 -7.63 12.92 6.41
N ALA A 61 -6.57 12.91 7.21
CA ALA A 61 -5.22 12.59 6.77
C ALA A 61 -5.10 11.14 6.28
N ALA A 62 -5.70 10.20 7.00
CA ALA A 62 -5.68 8.81 6.62
C ALA A 62 -6.50 8.54 5.33
N GLU A 63 -7.39 9.45 4.93
CA GLU A 63 -8.40 9.25 3.88
C GLU A 63 -8.34 10.31 2.74
N PRO A 64 -7.22 10.40 1.99
CA PRO A 64 -7.03 11.39 0.92
C PRO A 64 -7.99 11.24 -0.28
N ALA A 65 -8.73 10.12 -0.37
CA ALA A 65 -9.71 9.86 -1.42
C ALA A 65 -10.91 10.84 -1.43
N LEU A 66 -11.14 11.56 -0.33
CA LEU A 66 -12.33 12.40 -0.14
C LEU A 66 -12.32 13.74 -0.91
N SER A 67 -11.18 14.16 -1.46
CA SER A 67 -11.11 15.44 -2.19
C SER A 67 -11.70 15.34 -3.62
N PRO A 68 -12.48 16.34 -4.09
CA PRO A 68 -12.99 16.39 -5.47
C PRO A 68 -11.90 16.25 -6.53
N GLU A 69 -10.72 16.84 -6.29
CA GLU A 69 -9.56 16.77 -7.18
C GLU A 69 -9.07 15.33 -7.33
N ARG A 70 -8.93 14.59 -6.22
CA ARG A 70 -8.49 13.19 -6.25
C ARG A 70 -9.50 12.29 -6.96
N ARG A 71 -10.80 12.54 -6.81
CA ARG A 71 -11.83 11.82 -7.56
C ARG A 71 -11.72 12.07 -9.06
N SER A 72 -11.48 13.32 -9.47
CA SER A 72 -11.27 13.68 -10.87
C SER A 72 -10.00 13.04 -11.47
N GLU A 73 -8.89 13.05 -10.72
CA GLU A 73 -7.66 12.35 -11.09
C GLU A 73 -7.91 10.85 -11.27
N TRP A 74 -8.65 10.23 -10.34
CA TRP A 74 -8.97 8.81 -10.42
C TRP A 74 -9.81 8.48 -11.65
N TRP A 75 -10.87 9.25 -11.94
CA TRP A 75 -11.68 9.04 -13.15
C TRP A 75 -10.84 9.15 -14.42
N THR A 76 -9.93 10.11 -14.46
CA THR A 76 -9.02 10.30 -15.60
C THR A 76 -8.13 9.07 -15.80
N GLU A 77 -7.44 8.61 -14.75
CA GLU A 77 -6.59 7.42 -14.82
C GLU A 77 -7.41 6.15 -15.13
N PHE A 78 -8.58 6.00 -14.53
CA PHE A 78 -9.48 4.88 -14.78
C PHE A 78 -9.90 4.79 -16.25
N LEU A 79 -10.40 5.89 -16.82
CA LEU A 79 -10.84 5.91 -18.21
C LEU A 79 -9.68 5.67 -19.18
N LEU A 80 -8.49 6.23 -18.89
CA LEU A 80 -7.29 6.00 -19.71
C LEU A 80 -6.85 4.53 -19.68
N ILE A 81 -6.81 3.90 -18.51
CA ILE A 81 -6.45 2.49 -18.38
C ILE A 81 -7.51 1.60 -19.04
N LEU A 82 -8.78 1.85 -18.76
CA LEU A 82 -9.90 1.09 -19.32
C LEU A 82 -9.88 1.14 -20.85
N ALA A 83 -9.75 2.33 -21.43
CA ALA A 83 -9.67 2.51 -22.88
C ALA A 83 -8.45 1.80 -23.46
N GLY A 84 -7.27 1.94 -22.83
CA GLY A 84 -6.05 1.28 -23.28
C GLY A 84 -6.18 -0.25 -23.32
N VAL A 85 -6.75 -0.85 -22.27
CA VAL A 85 -6.96 -2.32 -22.20
C VAL A 85 -8.03 -2.75 -23.21
N ALA A 86 -9.17 -2.07 -23.26
CA ALA A 86 -10.26 -2.42 -24.18
C ALA A 86 -9.83 -2.32 -25.65
N ILE A 87 -9.09 -1.26 -26.03
CA ILE A 87 -8.56 -1.10 -27.39
C ILE A 87 -7.55 -2.20 -27.71
N SER A 88 -6.60 -2.47 -26.81
CA SER A 88 -5.54 -3.47 -27.05
C SER A 88 -6.13 -4.87 -27.21
N TRP A 89 -7.11 -5.21 -26.38
CA TRP A 89 -7.79 -6.50 -26.45
C TRP A 89 -8.67 -6.62 -27.69
N THR A 90 -9.44 -5.60 -28.02
CA THR A 90 -10.25 -5.58 -29.24
C THR A 90 -9.38 -5.73 -30.48
N ALA A 91 -8.22 -5.06 -30.52
CA ALA A 91 -7.26 -5.20 -31.61
C ALA A 91 -6.68 -6.62 -31.71
N LEU A 92 -6.39 -7.25 -30.57
CA LEU A 92 -5.93 -8.64 -30.53
C LEU A 92 -7.01 -9.61 -31.04
N ASP A 93 -8.25 -9.46 -30.60
CA ASP A 93 -9.38 -10.28 -31.08
C ASP A 93 -9.57 -10.12 -32.60
N CYS A 94 -9.51 -8.89 -33.11
CA CYS A 94 -9.57 -8.65 -34.57
C CYS A 94 -8.42 -9.29 -35.34
N ALA A 95 -7.23 -9.38 -34.75
CA ALA A 95 -6.07 -10.00 -35.38
C ALA A 95 -6.14 -11.54 -35.37
N LEU A 96 -6.83 -12.12 -34.38
CA LEU A 96 -6.96 -13.57 -34.21
C LEU A 96 -8.21 -14.14 -34.89
N ASP A 97 -9.27 -13.35 -35.07
CA ASP A 97 -10.50 -13.75 -35.72
C ASP A 97 -10.67 -13.05 -37.09
N PRO A 98 -10.41 -13.74 -38.22
CA PRO A 98 -10.57 -13.17 -39.55
C PRO A 98 -12.04 -12.84 -39.90
N GLY A 99 -13.02 -13.28 -39.10
CA GLY A 99 -14.43 -12.94 -39.25
C GLY A 99 -14.79 -11.56 -38.72
N VAL A 100 -13.91 -10.90 -37.96
CA VAL A 100 -14.19 -9.57 -37.40
C VAL A 100 -13.85 -8.48 -38.41
N ASN A 101 -14.89 -7.77 -38.88
CA ASN A 101 -14.70 -6.60 -39.73
C ASN A 101 -14.37 -5.36 -38.88
N ILE A 102 -13.11 -4.90 -38.93
CA ILE A 102 -12.65 -3.70 -38.22
C ILE A 102 -13.35 -2.40 -38.67
N TRP A 103 -14.06 -2.42 -39.79
CA TRP A 103 -14.83 -1.29 -40.30
C TRP A 103 -16.31 -1.35 -39.90
N ASP A 104 -16.74 -2.42 -39.21
CA ASP A 104 -18.08 -2.53 -38.63
C ASP A 104 -18.09 -2.00 -37.19
N PRO A 105 -18.57 -0.77 -36.94
CA PRO A 105 -18.57 -0.19 -35.60
C PRO A 105 -19.47 -0.97 -34.62
N VAL A 106 -20.52 -1.63 -35.11
CA VAL A 106 -21.42 -2.43 -34.26
C VAL A 106 -20.73 -3.74 -33.85
N GLY A 107 -20.06 -4.39 -34.80
CA GLY A 107 -19.22 -5.57 -34.54
C GLY A 107 -18.12 -5.28 -33.52
N LEU A 108 -17.40 -4.17 -33.68
CA LEU A 108 -16.37 -3.74 -32.72
C LEU A 108 -16.97 -3.45 -31.34
N ALA A 109 -18.11 -2.76 -31.26
CA ALA A 109 -18.75 -2.47 -29.98
C ALA A 109 -19.18 -3.75 -29.23
N ARG A 110 -19.61 -4.79 -29.95
CA ARG A 110 -19.97 -6.10 -29.36
C ARG A 110 -18.79 -6.82 -28.71
N ILE A 111 -17.55 -6.54 -29.13
CA ILE A 111 -16.32 -7.10 -28.55
C ILE A 111 -15.79 -6.19 -27.44
N ALA A 112 -15.73 -4.89 -27.72
CA ALA A 112 -15.13 -3.91 -26.82
C ALA A 112 -15.93 -3.75 -25.52
N LEU A 113 -17.27 -3.77 -25.57
CA LEU A 113 -18.10 -3.51 -24.39
C LEU A 113 -18.03 -4.63 -23.34
N PRO A 114 -18.19 -5.93 -23.67
CA PRO A 114 -18.00 -7.00 -22.69
C PRO A 114 -16.59 -7.02 -22.11
N THR A 115 -15.57 -6.76 -22.95
CA THR A 115 -14.19 -6.65 -22.50
C THR A 115 -14.00 -5.51 -21.50
N ALA A 116 -14.52 -4.32 -21.81
CA ALA A 116 -14.47 -3.16 -20.93
C ALA A 116 -15.13 -3.47 -19.58
N LEU A 117 -16.31 -4.08 -19.58
CA LEU A 117 -17.01 -4.48 -18.35
C LEU A 117 -16.20 -5.49 -17.53
N LEU A 118 -15.58 -6.47 -18.18
CA LEU A 118 -14.77 -7.50 -17.53
C LEU A 118 -13.51 -6.92 -16.88
N VAL A 119 -12.84 -5.95 -17.52
CA VAL A 119 -11.58 -5.39 -17.03
C VAL A 119 -11.75 -4.15 -16.15
N ALA A 120 -12.96 -3.56 -16.10
CA ALA A 120 -13.23 -2.35 -15.34
C ALA A 120 -12.82 -2.43 -13.86
N PRO A 121 -13.09 -3.51 -13.10
CA PRO A 121 -12.64 -3.58 -11.71
C PRO A 121 -11.11 -3.54 -11.56
N GLY A 122 -10.38 -4.22 -12.46
CA GLY A 122 -8.92 -4.19 -12.47
C GLY A 122 -8.37 -2.82 -12.88
N ALA A 123 -9.00 -2.17 -13.86
CA ALA A 123 -8.65 -0.82 -14.27
C ALA A 123 -8.89 0.20 -13.13
N ALA A 124 -9.97 0.04 -12.38
CA ALA A 124 -10.30 0.88 -11.22
C ALA A 124 -9.24 0.78 -10.11
N VAL A 125 -8.82 -0.43 -9.77
CA VAL A 125 -7.72 -0.67 -8.80
C VAL A 125 -6.40 -0.13 -9.33
N ALA A 126 -6.10 -0.34 -10.62
CA ALA A 126 -4.87 0.16 -11.25
C ALA A 126 -4.84 1.69 -11.32
N ALA A 127 -6.00 2.35 -11.50
CA ALA A 127 -6.12 3.80 -11.45
C ALA A 127 -5.75 4.34 -10.08
N CYS A 128 -6.22 3.69 -9.00
CA CYS A 128 -5.79 4.04 -7.64
C CYS A 128 -4.26 3.95 -7.52
N ALA A 129 -3.64 2.86 -8.00
CA ALA A 129 -2.18 2.70 -7.94
C ALA A 129 -1.39 3.76 -8.72
N ARG A 130 -2.01 4.43 -9.70
CA ARG A 130 -1.43 5.54 -10.48
C ARG A 130 -1.69 6.90 -9.90
N LEU A 131 -2.57 7.03 -8.91
CA LEU A 131 -2.69 8.25 -8.14
C LEU A 131 -1.31 8.51 -7.53
N LYS A 132 -0.60 9.51 -8.07
CA LYS A 132 0.72 9.95 -7.62
C LYS A 132 0.70 10.10 -6.09
N PRO A 133 1.83 9.84 -5.41
CA PRO A 133 1.85 9.49 -4.00
C PRO A 133 1.05 10.46 -3.12
N LEU A 134 0.48 9.88 -2.08
CA LEU A 134 -0.27 10.54 -1.01
C LEU A 134 0.75 11.06 0.03
N PRO A 135 0.75 12.32 0.51
CA PRO A 135 0.22 13.62 0.05
C PRO A 135 1.39 14.56 -0.36
N ARG A 136 1.11 15.85 -0.60
CA ARG A 136 2.10 16.91 -0.95
C ARG A 136 3.31 17.05 0.00
N SER A 137 3.26 16.47 1.21
CA SER A 137 4.31 16.55 2.23
C SER A 137 5.41 15.51 2.08
N LEU A 138 5.19 14.41 1.35
CA LEU A 138 6.22 13.37 1.17
C LEU A 138 7.05 13.65 -0.09
N PRO A 139 8.38 13.76 -0.01
CA PRO A 139 9.21 13.94 -1.19
C PRO A 139 9.08 12.74 -2.12
N LEU A 140 9.02 12.98 -3.43
CA LEU A 140 9.21 11.90 -4.39
C LEU A 140 10.62 11.32 -4.20
N VAL A 141 10.77 10.00 -4.41
CA VAL A 141 12.07 9.30 -4.37
C VAL A 141 13.13 10.00 -5.23
N ARG A 142 12.71 10.63 -6.34
CA ARG A 142 13.58 11.42 -7.23
C ARG A 142 14.04 12.75 -6.64
N ASP A 143 13.24 13.36 -5.78
CA ASP A 143 13.53 14.63 -5.12
C ASP A 143 14.31 14.43 -3.82
N ALA A 144 14.17 13.26 -3.19
CA ALA A 144 14.85 12.89 -1.95
C ALA A 144 16.38 12.81 -2.11
N ALA A 145 16.87 12.42 -3.29
CA ALA A 145 18.32 12.34 -3.58
C ALA A 145 19.04 13.70 -3.50
N GLN A 146 18.31 14.81 -3.49
CA GLN A 146 18.87 16.17 -3.38
C GLN A 146 18.69 16.80 -1.99
N LYS A 147 17.91 16.19 -1.09
CA LYS A 147 17.60 16.77 0.22
C LYS A 147 18.46 16.18 1.33
N ARG A 148 18.91 17.05 2.25
CA ARG A 148 19.76 16.70 3.40
C ARG A 148 18.98 16.23 4.64
N ASP A 149 17.65 16.15 4.58
CA ASP A 149 16.78 15.90 5.74
C ASP A 149 15.89 14.64 5.61
N CYS A 150 16.40 13.60 4.92
CA CYS A 150 15.74 12.28 4.94
C CYS A 150 15.73 11.72 6.37
N ALA A 151 14.54 11.60 6.95
CA ALA A 151 14.34 11.16 8.32
C ALA A 151 14.25 9.64 8.42
N VAL A 152 13.35 9.05 7.64
CA VAL A 152 13.06 7.61 7.63
C VAL A 152 12.74 7.19 6.21
N VAL A 153 13.19 5.99 5.82
CA VAL A 153 12.74 5.34 4.59
C VAL A 153 11.85 4.15 4.96
N PHE A 154 10.66 4.06 4.37
CA PHE A 154 9.75 2.93 4.56
C PHE A 154 9.72 2.07 3.30
N VAL A 155 10.35 0.90 3.37
CA VAL A 155 10.33 -0.12 2.31
C VAL A 155 9.20 -1.10 2.59
N GLY A 156 8.24 -1.20 1.67
CA GLY A 156 7.14 -2.14 1.89
C GLY A 156 6.28 -2.42 0.68
N ASP A 157 5.07 -2.87 0.98
CA ASP A 157 4.06 -3.26 0.00
C ASP A 157 2.89 -2.25 -0.09
N SER A 158 1.67 -2.71 -0.38
CA SER A 158 0.49 -1.86 -0.47
C SER A 158 0.15 -1.17 0.86
N LEU A 159 0.45 -1.78 2.01
CA LEU A 159 0.19 -1.18 3.33
C LEU A 159 1.10 0.03 3.59
N THR A 160 2.33 -0.01 3.09
CA THR A 160 3.23 1.14 3.11
C THR A 160 2.84 2.17 2.06
N GLN A 161 2.40 1.73 0.88
CA GLN A 161 1.99 2.64 -0.20
C GLN A 161 0.76 3.48 0.18
N GLY A 162 -0.21 2.91 0.90
CA GLY A 162 -1.34 3.66 1.46
C GLY A 162 -2.41 4.06 0.44
N THR A 163 -2.49 3.40 -0.71
CA THR A 163 -3.39 3.82 -1.81
C THR A 163 -4.83 3.37 -1.64
N LEU A 164 -5.03 2.12 -1.23
CA LEU A 164 -6.33 1.51 -0.94
C LEU A 164 -6.44 1.11 0.54
N SER A 165 -5.58 1.69 1.36
CA SER A 165 -5.55 1.58 2.82
C SER A 165 -5.35 2.96 3.40
N ALA A 166 -5.54 3.10 4.70
CA ALA A 166 -5.14 4.30 5.42
C ALA A 166 -3.64 4.55 5.26
N ASN A 167 -3.29 5.83 5.10
CA ASN A 167 -1.91 6.26 4.90
C ASN A 167 -1.19 6.46 6.24
N ILE A 168 -0.48 5.43 6.70
CA ILE A 168 0.24 5.44 7.99
C ILE A 168 1.29 6.56 8.04
N LEU A 169 1.98 6.82 6.93
CA LEU A 169 3.06 7.81 6.89
C LEU A 169 2.52 9.23 7.05
N GLU A 170 1.33 9.50 6.51
CA GLU A 170 0.66 10.78 6.67
C GLU A 170 0.20 11.00 8.11
N VAL A 171 -0.39 9.99 8.75
CA VAL A 171 -0.71 10.01 10.18
C VAL A 171 0.56 10.26 11.01
N LEU A 172 1.66 9.57 10.71
CA LEU A 172 2.93 9.75 11.41
C LEU A 172 3.51 11.17 11.23
N THR A 173 3.47 11.73 10.02
CA THR A 173 3.90 13.11 9.75
C THR A 173 3.04 14.14 10.50
N GLN A 174 1.73 13.93 10.58
CA GLN A 174 0.85 14.85 11.33
C GLN A 174 1.07 14.79 12.84
N GLN A 175 1.35 13.60 13.37
CA GLN A 175 1.66 13.41 14.79
C GLN A 175 3.04 13.97 15.15
N HIS A 176 4.00 13.92 14.23
CA HIS A 176 5.39 14.33 14.42
C HIS A 176 5.88 15.26 13.31
N GLN A 177 5.41 16.52 13.31
CA GLN A 177 5.70 17.49 12.24
C GLN A 177 7.19 17.80 12.06
N ASP A 178 7.99 17.67 13.13
CA ASP A 178 9.42 17.96 13.12
C ASP A 178 10.30 16.74 12.80
N ILE A 179 9.70 15.59 12.47
CA ILE A 179 10.44 14.35 12.18
C ILE A 179 11.38 14.48 10.97
N GLY A 180 11.05 15.36 10.03
CA GLY A 180 11.71 15.49 8.73
C GLY A 180 11.03 14.67 7.64
N ASP A 181 11.74 14.45 6.53
CA ASP A 181 11.15 13.84 5.35
C ASP A 181 11.01 12.31 5.52
N LEU A 182 9.76 11.82 5.48
CA LEU A 182 9.46 10.40 5.37
C LEU A 182 9.45 9.98 3.90
N ILE A 183 10.21 8.95 3.54
CA ILE A 183 10.31 8.49 2.15
C ILE A 183 9.55 7.17 2.00
N ASN A 184 8.52 7.18 1.15
CA ASN A 184 7.67 6.02 0.88
C ASN A 184 8.23 5.19 -0.29
N PHE A 185 8.80 4.02 0.02
CA PHE A 185 9.25 3.02 -0.94
C PHE A 185 8.24 1.85 -1.02
N GLY A 186 6.98 2.06 -0.62
CA GLY A 186 5.88 1.10 -0.74
C GLY A 186 5.49 0.84 -2.19
N MET A 187 5.17 -0.41 -2.51
CA MET A 187 4.68 -0.80 -3.83
C MET A 187 3.66 -1.92 -3.73
N ASN A 188 2.49 -1.71 -4.33
CA ASN A 188 1.43 -2.71 -4.41
C ASN A 188 1.96 -4.06 -4.89
N MET A 189 1.48 -5.12 -4.24
CA MET A 189 1.75 -6.53 -4.57
C MET A 189 3.21 -7.00 -4.41
N ARG A 190 4.11 -6.17 -3.88
CA ARG A 190 5.53 -6.51 -3.75
C ARG A 190 5.74 -7.68 -2.77
N PRO A 191 6.30 -8.83 -3.20
CA PRO A 191 6.87 -9.81 -2.28
C PRO A 191 8.20 -9.35 -1.71
N LEU A 192 8.60 -9.97 -0.60
CA LEU A 192 9.95 -9.88 -0.08
C LEU A 192 11.02 -10.26 -1.12
N SER A 193 10.80 -11.32 -1.90
CA SER A 193 11.76 -11.80 -2.90
C SER A 193 12.09 -10.78 -4.01
N GLU A 194 11.14 -9.93 -4.37
CA GLU A 194 11.38 -8.86 -5.35
C GLU A 194 12.25 -7.74 -4.78
N ALA A 195 12.06 -7.39 -3.50
CA ALA A 195 12.94 -6.45 -2.82
C ALA A 195 14.39 -6.95 -2.79
N CYS A 196 14.61 -8.26 -2.63
CA CYS A 196 15.93 -8.87 -2.70
C CYS A 196 16.60 -8.80 -4.08
N ALA A 197 15.83 -8.78 -5.17
CA ALA A 197 16.37 -8.89 -6.53
C ALA A 197 16.68 -7.54 -7.21
N GLY A 198 16.16 -6.43 -6.68
CA GLY A 198 16.27 -5.10 -7.30
C GLY A 198 17.31 -4.16 -6.69
N SER A 199 17.39 -2.95 -7.26
CA SER A 199 18.18 -1.81 -6.72
C SER A 199 17.49 -1.08 -5.57
N LEU A 200 16.25 -1.44 -5.25
CA LEU A 200 15.41 -0.77 -4.25
C LEU A 200 16.11 -0.57 -2.91
N LEU A 201 16.78 -1.63 -2.42
CA LEU A 201 17.48 -1.59 -1.14
C LEU A 201 18.72 -0.70 -1.21
N ASP A 202 19.42 -0.70 -2.35
CA ASP A 202 20.60 0.14 -2.56
C ASP A 202 20.18 1.63 -2.63
N ASP A 203 19.06 1.91 -3.29
CA ASP A 203 18.45 3.25 -3.34
C ASP A 203 18.05 3.72 -1.94
N ALA A 204 17.49 2.84 -1.10
CA ALA A 204 17.13 3.16 0.29
C ALA A 204 18.38 3.44 1.15
N VAL A 205 19.44 2.64 0.99
CA VAL A 205 20.73 2.83 1.68
C VAL A 205 21.39 4.14 1.26
N ALA A 206 21.32 4.51 -0.02
CA ALA A 206 21.91 5.73 -0.54
C ALA A 206 21.34 7.01 0.10
N LEU A 207 20.09 6.97 0.58
CA LEU A 207 19.43 8.10 1.24
C LEU A 207 19.95 8.39 2.66
N LYS A 208 20.61 7.43 3.30
CA LYS A 208 21.18 7.55 4.67
C LYS A 208 20.21 8.22 5.67
N PRO A 209 19.03 7.65 5.90
CA PRO A 209 18.02 8.26 6.77
C PRO A 209 18.51 8.42 8.21
N LYS A 210 18.16 9.54 8.85
CA LYS A 210 18.60 9.87 10.22
C LYS A 210 18.15 8.86 11.28
N HIS A 211 16.90 8.39 11.19
CA HIS A 211 16.30 7.47 12.17
C HIS A 211 16.32 6.01 11.72
N GLY A 212 16.49 5.75 10.42
CA GLY A 212 16.67 4.40 9.88
C GLY A 212 15.74 4.04 8.72
N ILE A 213 15.77 2.76 8.37
CA ILE A 213 14.98 2.15 7.31
C ILE A 213 14.02 1.15 7.94
N VAL A 214 12.72 1.34 7.72
CA VAL A 214 11.65 0.45 8.17
C VAL A 214 11.28 -0.49 7.01
N VAL A 215 11.22 -1.79 7.28
CA VAL A 215 10.82 -2.81 6.32
C VAL A 215 9.50 -3.43 6.77
N LEU A 216 8.45 -3.27 5.96
CA LEU A 216 7.16 -3.95 6.12
C LEU A 216 6.87 -4.76 4.85
N LEU A 217 7.33 -6.01 4.83
CA LEU A 217 7.17 -6.94 3.71
C LEU A 217 6.81 -8.34 4.23
N GLY A 218 5.85 -8.98 3.57
CA GLY A 218 5.45 -10.36 3.88
C GLY A 218 3.96 -10.61 3.72
N THR A 219 3.12 -9.56 3.70
CA THR A 219 1.68 -9.68 3.45
C THR A 219 1.41 -10.41 2.13
N ASN A 220 2.11 -10.03 1.07
CA ASN A 220 1.97 -10.65 -0.25
C ASN A 220 2.56 -12.06 -0.33
N ASP A 221 3.62 -12.34 0.43
CA ASP A 221 4.17 -13.69 0.55
C ASP A 221 3.14 -14.62 1.22
N LEU A 222 2.51 -14.15 2.31
CA LEU A 222 1.46 -14.86 3.04
C LEU A 222 0.21 -15.08 2.17
N ILE A 223 -0.26 -14.04 1.47
CA ILE A 223 -1.39 -14.16 0.52
C ILE A 223 -1.08 -15.20 -0.56
N ARG A 224 0.12 -15.17 -1.16
CA ARG A 224 0.51 -16.12 -2.21
C ARG A 224 0.56 -17.56 -1.68
N TYR A 225 1.09 -17.75 -0.48
CA TYR A 225 1.12 -19.07 0.16
C TYR A 225 -0.31 -19.57 0.46
N ALA A 226 -1.16 -18.72 1.06
CA ALA A 226 -2.55 -19.04 1.37
C ALA A 226 -3.42 -19.26 0.11
N ALA A 227 -3.13 -18.57 -0.99
CA ALA A 227 -3.86 -18.73 -2.25
C ALA A 227 -3.60 -20.08 -2.94
N LEU A 228 -2.49 -20.76 -2.66
CA LEU A 228 -2.21 -22.06 -3.24
C LEU A 228 -3.13 -23.14 -2.66
N PRO A 229 -3.63 -24.08 -3.46
CA PRO A 229 -4.26 -25.29 -2.92
C PRO A 229 -3.31 -26.01 -1.97
N ALA A 230 -3.83 -26.56 -0.86
CA ALA A 230 -3.01 -27.21 0.17
C ALA A 230 -2.06 -28.28 -0.39
N LEU A 231 -2.49 -29.05 -1.40
CA LEU A 231 -1.68 -30.07 -2.07
C LEU A 231 -0.46 -29.53 -2.83
N LEU A 232 -0.44 -28.23 -3.16
CA LEU A 232 0.65 -27.55 -3.87
C LEU A 232 1.50 -26.68 -2.93
N ARG A 233 1.13 -26.58 -1.65
CA ARG A 233 1.91 -25.83 -0.67
C ARG A 233 3.09 -26.69 -0.21
N GLN A 234 4.26 -26.06 -0.16
CA GLN A 234 5.35 -26.59 0.66
C GLN A 234 4.93 -26.58 2.15
N PRO A 235 5.53 -27.41 3.01
CA PRO A 235 5.28 -27.35 4.45
C PRO A 235 5.45 -25.92 4.99
N PRO A 236 4.58 -25.45 5.92
CA PRO A 236 4.66 -24.09 6.47
C PRO A 236 6.05 -23.74 7.01
N ASP A 237 6.68 -24.65 7.74
CA ASP A 237 8.02 -24.45 8.30
C ASP A 237 9.09 -24.21 7.21
N GLU A 238 9.08 -25.00 6.14
CA GLU A 238 10.04 -24.83 5.03
C GLU A 238 9.83 -23.49 4.31
N TRP A 239 8.58 -23.10 4.09
CA TRP A 239 8.26 -21.78 3.52
C TRP A 239 8.72 -20.64 4.42
N LEU A 240 8.43 -20.73 5.71
CA LEU A 240 8.78 -19.71 6.71
C LEU A 240 10.29 -19.56 6.84
N GLU A 241 11.06 -20.64 6.76
CA GLU A 241 12.53 -20.57 6.72
C GLU A 241 13.04 -19.91 5.43
N GLY A 242 12.39 -20.17 4.29
CA GLY A 242 12.67 -19.46 3.04
C GLY A 242 12.39 -17.96 3.13
N TYR A 243 11.25 -17.58 3.74
CA TYR A 243 10.92 -16.18 4.04
C TYR A 243 11.95 -15.55 4.98
N ALA A 244 12.31 -16.22 6.08
CA ALA A 244 13.29 -15.74 7.04
C ALA A 244 14.68 -15.55 6.41
N SER A 245 15.11 -16.48 5.54
CA SER A 245 16.34 -16.37 4.76
C SER A 245 16.36 -15.11 3.87
N ASN A 246 15.27 -14.86 3.15
CA ASN A 246 15.14 -13.64 2.34
C ASN A 246 15.15 -12.38 3.22
N LEU A 247 14.51 -12.43 4.39
CA LEU A 247 14.44 -11.28 5.29
C LEU A 247 15.82 -10.94 5.89
N ARG A 248 16.62 -11.96 6.23
CA ARG A 248 18.02 -11.79 6.63
C ARG A 248 18.84 -11.11 5.54
N GLN A 249 18.69 -11.53 4.28
CA GLN A 249 19.35 -10.88 3.14
C GLN A 249 18.96 -9.41 2.99
N VAL A 250 17.67 -9.09 3.15
CA VAL A 250 17.20 -7.68 3.15
C VAL A 250 17.87 -6.89 4.28
N ALA A 251 17.86 -7.43 5.50
CA ALA A 251 18.46 -6.76 6.65
C ALA A 251 19.96 -6.50 6.46
N ASP A 252 20.71 -7.50 5.98
CA ASP A 252 22.14 -7.37 5.71
C ASP A 252 22.44 -6.35 4.62
N ARG A 253 21.64 -6.30 3.55
CA ARG A 253 21.78 -5.31 2.48
C ARG A 253 21.47 -3.88 2.93
N LEU A 254 20.55 -3.71 3.88
CA LEU A 254 20.14 -2.38 4.37
C LEU A 254 21.05 -1.82 5.48
N ARG A 255 21.76 -2.68 6.21
CA ARG A 255 22.62 -2.29 7.35
C ARG A 255 23.61 -1.16 7.04
N PRO A 256 24.25 -1.07 5.85
CA PRO A 256 25.12 0.07 5.51
C PRO A 256 24.41 1.44 5.49
N GLY A 257 23.08 1.44 5.37
CA GLY A 257 22.25 2.66 5.38
C GLY A 257 21.92 3.20 6.77
N GLY A 258 22.23 2.45 7.84
CA GLY A 258 21.98 2.84 9.23
C GLY A 258 21.12 1.84 10.00
N SER A 259 20.31 2.35 10.93
CA SER A 259 19.40 1.51 11.74
C SER A 259 18.35 0.86 10.83
N VAL A 260 18.16 -0.46 10.98
CA VAL A 260 17.12 -1.21 10.28
C VAL A 260 16.06 -1.66 11.27
N LEU A 261 14.80 -1.46 10.90
CA LEU A 261 13.63 -1.86 11.66
C LEU A 261 12.82 -2.85 10.82
N LEU A 262 12.54 -4.04 11.35
CA LEU A 262 11.76 -5.07 10.68
C LEU A 262 10.38 -5.13 11.33
N ALA A 263 9.34 -4.80 10.56
CA ALA A 263 7.96 -4.84 11.00
C ALA A 263 7.30 -6.16 10.62
N SER A 264 6.61 -6.79 11.57
CA SER A 264 5.78 -7.96 11.27
C SER A 264 4.59 -7.55 10.38
N PRO A 265 4.23 -8.33 9.36
CA PRO A 265 2.97 -8.13 8.65
C PRO A 265 1.79 -8.25 9.61
N PRO A 266 0.84 -7.33 9.61
CA PRO A 266 -0.36 -7.47 10.42
C PRO A 266 -1.24 -8.64 9.91
N PRO A 267 -2.18 -9.17 10.72
CA PRO A 267 -2.98 -10.35 10.36
C PRO A 267 -3.76 -10.21 9.04
N LEU A 268 -3.90 -11.29 8.27
CA LEU A 268 -4.90 -11.32 7.20
C LEU A 268 -6.29 -11.60 7.80
N GLY A 269 -7.26 -10.76 7.46
CA GLY A 269 -8.57 -10.76 8.11
C GLY A 269 -8.49 -10.38 9.59
N GLU A 270 -9.58 -10.64 10.31
CA GLU A 270 -9.79 -10.22 11.71
C GLU A 270 -10.05 -11.39 12.66
N GLU A 271 -10.14 -12.62 12.11
CA GLU A 271 -10.24 -13.85 12.89
C GLU A 271 -8.85 -14.48 13.08
N LEU A 272 -8.24 -14.21 14.23
CA LEU A 272 -6.89 -14.66 14.58
C LEU A 272 -6.78 -16.19 14.72
N SER A 273 -7.90 -16.88 14.99
CA SER A 273 -7.93 -18.34 15.08
C SER A 273 -8.08 -19.04 13.72
N SER A 274 -8.10 -18.31 12.61
CA SER A 274 -8.04 -18.88 11.26
C SER A 274 -6.66 -19.49 10.95
N ASP A 275 -6.57 -20.27 9.87
CA ASP A 275 -5.29 -20.80 9.38
C ASP A 275 -4.33 -19.66 9.02
N GLU A 276 -4.84 -18.63 8.35
CA GLU A 276 -4.06 -17.45 7.97
C GLU A 276 -3.65 -16.60 9.17
N GLY A 277 -4.53 -16.49 10.19
CA GLY A 277 -4.23 -15.82 11.45
C GLY A 277 -3.07 -16.49 12.20
N ARG A 278 -3.13 -17.82 12.34
CA ARG A 278 -2.05 -18.62 12.95
C ARG A 278 -0.74 -18.51 12.16
N LEU A 279 -0.81 -18.68 10.84
CA LEU A 279 0.38 -18.59 9.99
C LEU A 279 0.99 -17.19 10.00
N GLY A 280 0.17 -16.14 10.08
CA GLY A 280 0.62 -14.77 10.30
C GLY A 280 1.35 -14.59 11.63
N ALA A 281 0.87 -15.23 12.70
CA ALA A 281 1.53 -15.22 14.01
C ALA A 281 2.92 -15.88 13.94
N GLU A 282 3.02 -17.03 13.26
CA GLU A 282 4.28 -17.73 13.04
C GLU A 282 5.26 -16.89 12.21
N MET A 283 4.77 -16.25 11.13
CA MET A 283 5.57 -15.31 10.34
C MET A 283 6.06 -14.14 11.19
N ALA A 284 5.22 -13.52 12.02
CA ALA A 284 5.61 -12.44 12.92
C ALA A 284 6.70 -12.89 13.91
N ALA A 285 6.59 -14.10 14.46
CA ALA A 285 7.64 -14.69 15.29
C ALA A 285 8.97 -14.86 14.53
N ARG A 286 8.93 -15.26 13.25
CA ARG A 286 10.13 -15.32 12.40
C ARG A 286 10.73 -13.95 12.11
N VAL A 287 9.90 -12.93 11.86
CA VAL A 287 10.39 -11.55 11.72
C VAL A 287 11.11 -11.09 12.98
N LYS A 288 10.54 -11.34 14.16
CA LYS A 288 11.14 -11.02 15.46
C LYS A 288 12.47 -11.74 15.67
N GLN A 289 12.52 -13.04 15.35
CA GLN A 289 13.73 -13.84 15.42
C GLN A 289 14.82 -13.26 14.52
N VAL A 290 14.51 -13.00 13.24
CA VAL A 290 15.45 -12.43 12.27
C VAL A 290 15.94 -11.05 12.73
N ALA A 291 15.05 -10.20 13.25
CA ALA A 291 15.43 -8.90 13.78
C ALA A 291 16.48 -9.03 14.90
N SER A 292 16.24 -9.94 15.85
CA SER A 292 17.19 -10.23 16.93
C SER A 292 18.53 -10.76 16.42
N GLU A 293 18.52 -11.75 15.52
CA GLU A 293 19.72 -12.38 14.96
C GLU A 293 20.56 -11.38 14.13
N ALA A 294 19.90 -10.50 13.37
CA ALA A 294 20.54 -9.54 12.48
C ALA A 294 20.92 -8.21 13.17
N GLY A 295 20.65 -8.06 14.48
CA GLY A 295 20.88 -6.82 15.23
C GLY A 295 20.00 -5.65 14.77
N CYS A 296 18.82 -5.96 14.21
CA CYS A 296 17.81 -4.98 13.80
C CYS A 296 16.79 -4.75 14.92
N LYS A 297 16.06 -3.64 14.89
CA LYS A 297 14.90 -3.45 15.78
C LYS A 297 13.69 -4.18 15.23
N TYR A 298 12.90 -4.78 16.11
CA TYR A 298 11.62 -5.38 15.77
C TYR A 298 10.48 -4.38 15.96
N VAL A 299 9.54 -4.30 15.00
CA VAL A 299 8.33 -3.47 15.08
C VAL A 299 7.10 -4.39 15.14
N PRO A 300 6.38 -4.46 16.28
CA PRO A 300 5.41 -5.51 16.57
C PRO A 300 3.99 -5.22 16.04
N LEU A 301 3.82 -4.97 14.74
CA LEU A 301 2.51 -4.62 14.18
C LEU A 301 1.49 -5.75 14.27
N TRP A 302 1.91 -7.01 14.04
CA TRP A 302 1.02 -8.16 14.19
C TRP A 302 0.45 -8.24 15.60
N GLU A 303 1.32 -8.13 16.61
CA GLU A 303 0.93 -8.20 18.02
C GLU A 303 0.04 -7.03 18.41
N THR A 304 0.33 -5.82 17.93
CA THR A 304 -0.54 -4.65 18.18
C THR A 304 -1.94 -4.87 17.64
N VAL A 305 -2.09 -5.38 16.41
CA VAL A 305 -3.40 -5.66 15.83
C VAL A 305 -4.09 -6.81 16.55
N ALA A 306 -3.38 -7.89 16.86
CA ALA A 306 -3.92 -9.04 17.56
C ALA A 306 -4.46 -8.65 18.95
N GLN A 307 -3.68 -7.90 19.73
CA GLN A 307 -4.10 -7.39 21.04
C GLN A 307 -5.35 -6.51 20.95
N HIS A 308 -5.44 -5.65 19.94
CA HIS A 308 -6.61 -4.82 19.70
C HIS A 308 -7.87 -5.68 19.44
N LEU A 309 -7.78 -6.61 18.50
CA LEU A 309 -8.91 -7.49 18.13
C LEU A 309 -9.35 -8.38 19.31
N GLU A 310 -8.42 -8.91 20.08
CA GLU A 310 -8.73 -9.69 21.29
C GLU A 310 -9.37 -8.84 22.39
N ALA A 311 -8.89 -7.62 22.61
CA ALA A 311 -9.49 -6.70 23.56
C ALA A 311 -10.92 -6.32 23.14
N ALA A 312 -11.12 -5.98 21.86
CA ALA A 312 -12.44 -5.68 21.32
C ALA A 312 -13.39 -6.88 21.47
N ARG A 313 -12.93 -8.10 21.20
CA ARG A 313 -13.70 -9.34 21.36
C ARG A 313 -14.09 -9.58 22.82
N ARG A 314 -13.15 -9.47 23.76
CA ARG A 314 -13.41 -9.66 25.20
C ARG A 314 -14.38 -8.64 25.76
N ASN A 315 -14.34 -7.42 25.25
CA ASN A 315 -15.22 -6.33 25.68
C ASN A 315 -16.59 -6.33 24.98
N GLY A 316 -16.83 -7.25 24.04
CA GLY A 316 -18.08 -7.32 23.28
C GLY A 316 -18.29 -6.13 22.32
N VAL A 317 -17.20 -5.48 21.90
CA VAL A 317 -17.22 -4.32 21.00
C VAL A 317 -16.57 -4.60 19.64
N LEU A 318 -16.14 -5.84 19.41
CA LEU A 318 -15.62 -6.26 18.11
C LEU A 318 -16.72 -6.11 17.04
N ALA A 319 -16.36 -5.50 15.90
CA ALA A 319 -17.30 -5.35 14.80
C ALA A 319 -17.93 -6.70 14.38
N PRO A 320 -19.26 -6.77 14.15
CA PRO A 320 -19.99 -8.03 14.01
C PRO A 320 -19.65 -8.83 12.74
N GLY A 321 -19.05 -8.18 11.74
CA GLY A 321 -18.56 -8.79 10.50
C GLY A 321 -17.07 -9.16 10.54
N SER A 322 -16.40 -9.05 11.69
CA SER A 322 -15.01 -9.50 11.84
C SER A 322 -14.90 -10.98 11.50
N ARG A 323 -14.02 -11.33 10.56
CA ARG A 323 -13.98 -12.67 9.96
C ARG A 323 -12.61 -13.06 9.43
N ALA A 324 -12.44 -14.34 9.14
CA ALA A 324 -11.22 -14.90 8.56
C ALA A 324 -10.96 -14.33 7.17
N TYR A 325 -9.69 -14.33 6.77
CA TYR A 325 -9.33 -14.01 5.40
C TYR A 325 -9.93 -15.02 4.42
N SER A 326 -10.38 -14.52 3.28
CA SER A 326 -10.85 -15.31 2.15
C SER A 326 -10.44 -14.59 0.88
N LEU A 327 -9.64 -15.25 0.03
CA LEU A 327 -9.17 -14.64 -1.22
C LEU A 327 -10.32 -14.17 -2.13
N PRO A 328 -11.37 -14.98 -2.40
CA PRO A 328 -12.49 -14.53 -3.23
C PRO A 328 -13.21 -13.31 -2.66
N GLU A 329 -13.43 -13.29 -1.34
CA GLU A 329 -14.12 -12.19 -0.69
C GLU A 329 -13.26 -10.93 -0.65
N SER A 330 -12.01 -11.05 -0.23
CA SER A 330 -11.04 -9.96 -0.22
C SER A 330 -10.92 -9.33 -1.60
N LEU A 331 -10.86 -10.15 -2.66
CA LEU A 331 -10.83 -9.66 -4.03
C LEU A 331 -12.11 -8.92 -4.43
N ALA A 332 -13.29 -9.43 -4.06
CA ALA A 332 -14.55 -8.78 -4.33
C ALA A 332 -14.64 -7.40 -3.66
N LEU A 333 -14.24 -7.32 -2.38
CA LEU A 333 -14.19 -6.08 -1.62
C LEU A 333 -13.18 -5.09 -2.21
N LEU A 334 -11.96 -5.55 -2.52
CA LEU A 334 -10.92 -4.76 -3.17
C LEU A 334 -11.37 -4.21 -4.52
N CYS A 335 -12.09 -5.01 -5.32
CA CYS A 335 -12.61 -4.58 -6.61
C CYS A 335 -13.73 -3.54 -6.48
N ALA A 336 -14.53 -3.61 -5.41
CA ALA A 336 -15.58 -2.63 -5.11
C ALA A 336 -15.02 -1.34 -4.49
N LEU A 337 -13.89 -1.43 -3.79
CA LEU A 337 -13.32 -0.35 -2.98
C LEU A 337 -13.06 0.94 -3.77
N PRO A 338 -12.38 0.95 -4.94
CA PRO A 338 -12.21 2.16 -5.75
C PRO A 338 -13.53 2.85 -6.11
N TRP A 339 -14.57 2.08 -6.41
CA TRP A 339 -15.87 2.63 -6.78
C TRP A 339 -16.53 3.35 -5.61
N ARG A 340 -16.42 2.77 -4.42
CA ARG A 340 -17.00 3.37 -3.20
C ARG A 340 -16.20 4.59 -2.74
N LEU A 341 -14.87 4.56 -2.89
CA LEU A 341 -14.00 5.69 -2.55
C LEU A 341 -14.11 6.86 -3.55
N TYR A 342 -14.13 6.58 -4.86
CA TYR A 342 -13.91 7.62 -5.87
C TYR A 342 -15.08 7.91 -6.81
N ALA A 343 -15.95 6.93 -7.09
CA ALA A 343 -17.00 7.09 -8.10
C ALA A 343 -18.29 7.73 -7.56
N GLY A 344 -18.55 7.63 -6.24
CA GLY A 344 -19.76 8.14 -5.58
C GLY A 344 -19.57 9.42 -4.77
N SER A 345 -20.33 9.55 -3.67
CA SER A 345 -20.24 10.67 -2.70
C SER A 345 -18.86 10.81 -2.07
N GLY A 346 -18.02 9.77 -2.18
CA GLY A 346 -16.71 9.70 -1.54
C GLY A 346 -16.89 9.17 -0.12
N THR A 347 -17.25 7.90 0.00
CA THR A 347 -17.40 7.25 1.31
C THR A 347 -16.01 7.07 1.92
N GLY A 348 -15.82 7.50 3.16
CA GLY A 348 -14.54 7.39 3.86
C GLY A 348 -14.18 5.94 4.20
N LEU A 349 -12.89 5.63 4.35
CA LEU A 349 -12.44 4.27 4.71
C LEU A 349 -13.10 3.78 6.01
N SER A 350 -13.25 4.66 7.01
CA SER A 350 -13.93 4.33 8.27
C SER A 350 -15.38 3.89 8.07
N GLU A 351 -16.11 4.60 7.20
CA GLU A 351 -17.51 4.32 6.91
C GLU A 351 -17.63 3.02 6.12
N LEU A 352 -16.74 2.79 5.14
CA LEU A 352 -16.65 1.53 4.41
C LEU A 352 -16.37 0.34 5.33
N GLN A 353 -15.49 0.54 6.32
CA GLN A 353 -15.16 -0.46 7.33
C GLN A 353 -16.41 -0.84 8.14
N ALA A 354 -17.13 0.17 8.64
CA ALA A 354 -18.35 -0.01 9.43
C ALA A 354 -19.47 -0.68 8.62
N GLU A 355 -19.67 -0.29 7.36
CA GLU A 355 -20.66 -0.91 6.46
C GLU A 355 -20.34 -2.39 6.20
N GLN A 356 -19.06 -2.76 6.16
CA GLN A 356 -18.63 -4.16 6.00
C GLN A 356 -18.62 -4.95 7.31
N GLY A 357 -18.94 -4.30 8.43
CA GLY A 357 -18.87 -4.87 9.77
C GLY A 357 -17.44 -5.23 10.19
N LEU A 358 -16.42 -4.57 9.64
CA LEU A 358 -15.01 -4.84 9.93
C LEU A 358 -14.45 -3.86 10.97
N GLU A 359 -13.51 -4.34 11.79
CA GLU A 359 -12.95 -3.62 12.94
C GLU A 359 -11.72 -2.78 12.58
N LEU A 360 -10.86 -3.28 11.68
CA LEU A 360 -9.61 -2.62 11.28
C LEU A 360 -9.33 -2.67 9.78
N THR A 361 -9.92 -3.62 9.05
CA THR A 361 -9.67 -3.86 7.63
C THR A 361 -10.81 -3.36 6.76
N VAL A 362 -10.53 -3.00 5.50
CA VAL A 362 -11.54 -2.57 4.52
C VAL A 362 -11.80 -3.59 3.42
N ASP A 363 -10.97 -4.63 3.33
CA ASP A 363 -11.10 -5.74 2.36
C ASP A 363 -10.41 -7.04 2.85
N LEU A 364 -10.27 -7.20 4.17
CA LEU A 364 -9.53 -8.29 4.83
C LEU A 364 -8.01 -8.31 4.59
N VAL A 365 -7.43 -7.31 3.91
CA VAL A 365 -5.97 -7.16 3.71
C VAL A 365 -5.52 -5.74 4.04
N HIS A 366 -6.16 -4.76 3.42
CA HIS A 366 -5.90 -3.34 3.61
C HIS A 366 -6.64 -2.82 4.82
N TYR A 367 -6.02 -1.84 5.49
CA TYR A 367 -6.46 -1.36 6.78
C TYR A 367 -7.06 0.05 6.73
N GLY A 368 -8.01 0.32 7.63
CA GLY A 368 -8.63 1.62 7.83
C GLY A 368 -7.85 2.55 8.79
N PRO A 369 -8.37 3.76 9.07
CA PRO A 369 -7.64 4.80 9.81
C PRO A 369 -7.21 4.40 11.22
N ARG A 370 -8.05 3.64 11.93
CA ARG A 370 -7.73 3.19 13.30
C ARG A 370 -6.43 2.40 13.36
N PHE A 371 -6.18 1.55 12.36
CA PHE A 371 -4.90 0.86 12.24
C PHE A 371 -3.75 1.82 11.94
N ALA A 372 -3.95 2.81 11.07
CA ALA A 372 -2.90 3.78 10.76
C ALA A 372 -2.46 4.58 12.01
N GLU A 373 -3.40 4.93 12.89
CA GLU A 373 -3.09 5.54 14.19
C GLU A 373 -2.28 4.61 15.10
N MET A 374 -2.70 3.35 15.23
CA MET A 374 -1.97 2.36 16.02
C MET A 374 -0.56 2.11 15.45
N ALA A 375 -0.45 1.94 14.13
CA ALA A 375 0.81 1.68 13.46
C ALA A 375 1.75 2.89 13.54
N ALA A 376 1.24 4.12 13.37
CA ALA A 376 2.04 5.34 13.52
C ALA A 376 2.63 5.45 14.93
N LYS A 377 1.84 5.16 15.98
CA LYS A 377 2.33 5.11 17.35
C LYS A 377 3.46 4.09 17.52
N VAL A 378 3.25 2.86 17.05
CA VAL A 378 4.24 1.78 17.16
C VAL A 378 5.53 2.11 16.39
N TYR A 379 5.41 2.74 15.21
CA TYR A 379 6.56 3.22 14.45
C TYR A 379 7.31 4.33 15.19
N ALA A 380 6.61 5.33 15.73
CA ALA A 380 7.21 6.43 16.46
C ALA A 380 8.03 5.92 17.67
N GLU A 381 7.44 5.01 18.45
CA GLU A 381 8.11 4.38 19.60
C GLU A 381 9.36 3.60 19.14
N SER A 382 9.25 2.81 18.08
CA SER A 382 10.36 1.97 17.58
C SER A 382 11.51 2.81 16.98
N LEU A 383 11.17 3.93 16.36
CA LEU A 383 12.12 4.92 15.84
C LEU A 383 12.75 5.79 16.94
N GLY A 384 12.25 5.70 18.18
CA GLY A 384 12.72 6.50 19.31
C GLY A 384 12.34 7.98 19.20
N LEU A 385 11.22 8.27 18.52
CA LEU A 385 10.70 9.63 18.44
C LEU A 385 10.12 10.04 19.80
N PRO A 386 10.27 11.30 20.21
CA PRO A 386 9.66 11.77 21.45
C PRO A 386 8.14 11.60 21.35
N SER A 387 7.54 11.02 22.41
CA SER A 387 6.10 11.00 22.57
C SER A 387 5.58 12.43 22.51
N ARG A 388 4.49 12.65 21.76
CA ARG A 388 3.81 13.95 21.73
C ARG A 388 3.58 14.39 23.17
N ARG A 389 4.03 15.59 23.55
CA ARG A 389 3.51 16.21 24.78
C ARG A 389 2.02 16.42 24.53
N ALA A 390 1.20 15.88 25.43
CA ALA A 390 -0.22 16.21 25.44
C ALA A 390 -0.29 17.67 25.91
N ASP A 391 -0.29 18.59 24.95
CA ASP A 391 -0.49 20.02 25.17
C ASP A 391 -1.98 20.36 25.05
#